data_AF-A0A3N2DFV7-F1
#
_entry.id   AF-A0A3N2DFV7-F1
#
_cell.length_a   1.000
_cell.length_b   1.000
_cell.length_c   1.000
_cell.angle_alpha   90.00
_cell.angle_beta   90.00
_cell.angle_gamma   90.00
#
_symmetry.space_group_name_H-M   'P 1'
#
loop_
_entity.id
_entity.type
_entity.pdbx_description
1 polymer ?
#
loop_
_entity_poly.entity_id
_entity_poly.type
_entity_poly.pdbx_seq_one_letter_code
_entity_poly.pdbx_strand_id
1 'polypeptide(L)'
;MPYLSRIILLSCLSLVIAGCSHHQGKPSGGASNMPGAEGTFEFKPSDWVESETTWWVDSDGVNPGVAGCHIGTNEKGVPNGRKFGEACLANGLLVESNPGKGELHSHGNDIGHPDTFDCNAWCVGNGHTSGVCEVAAAPPCEQSARCACD
;
A
#
# COMPACT_ATOMS: atom_id res chain seq x y z
N MET A 1 -23.41 18.46 -52.62
CA MET A 1 -23.72 17.43 -51.60
C MET A 1 -23.10 17.87 -50.28
N PRO A 2 -23.86 18.43 -49.33
CA PRO A 2 -23.31 18.85 -48.03
C PRO A 2 -23.39 17.68 -47.05
N TYR A 3 -22.24 17.11 -46.66
CA TYR A 3 -22.19 16.11 -45.59
C TYR A 3 -22.07 16.80 -44.24
N LEU A 4 -23.25 16.90 -43.61
CA LEU A 4 -23.55 16.75 -42.20
C LEU A 4 -22.36 16.64 -41.23
N SER A 5 -22.26 17.69 -40.42
CA SER A 5 -21.64 17.80 -39.10
C SER A 5 -21.80 16.52 -38.27
N ARG A 6 -20.68 15.94 -37.80
CA ARG A 6 -20.65 14.95 -36.72
C ARG A 6 -19.96 15.57 -35.51
N ILE A 7 -20.78 16.10 -34.61
CA ILE A 7 -20.39 16.47 -33.25
C ILE A 7 -20.17 15.16 -32.49
N ILE A 8 -18.92 14.85 -32.17
CA ILE A 8 -18.58 13.76 -31.24
C ILE A 8 -18.60 14.38 -29.83
N LEU A 9 -19.67 14.11 -29.09
CA LEU A 9 -19.74 14.39 -27.66
C LEU A 9 -18.82 13.39 -26.94
N LEU A 10 -17.56 13.77 -26.66
CA LEU A 10 -16.75 13.06 -25.67
C LEU A 10 -17.24 13.48 -24.27
N SER A 11 -18.12 12.65 -23.71
CA SER A 11 -18.48 12.70 -22.30
C SER A 11 -17.33 12.15 -21.47
N CYS A 12 -16.41 13.02 -21.03
CA CYS A 12 -15.44 12.69 -19.99
C CYS A 12 -16.20 12.54 -18.66
N LEU A 13 -16.63 11.31 -18.37
CA LEU A 13 -17.15 10.93 -17.08
C LEU A 13 -15.99 10.90 -16.08
N SER A 14 -15.69 12.05 -15.48
CA SER A 14 -14.72 12.16 -14.39
C SER A 14 -15.30 11.46 -13.16
N LEU A 15 -14.88 10.21 -12.93
CA LEU A 15 -15.13 9.50 -11.68
C LEU A 15 -14.31 10.20 -10.58
N VAL A 16 -14.97 10.99 -9.73
CA VAL A 16 -14.38 11.54 -8.52
C VAL A 16 -14.51 10.48 -7.43
N ILE A 17 -13.46 9.69 -7.20
CA ILE A 17 -13.34 8.89 -5.99
C ILE A 17 -12.71 9.80 -4.93
N ALA A 18 -13.55 10.49 -4.17
CA ALA A 18 -13.13 11.14 -2.94
C ALA A 18 -13.08 10.10 -1.82
N GLY A 19 -11.92 9.46 -1.64
CA GLY A 19 -11.63 8.66 -0.45
C GLY A 19 -10.85 9.50 0.55
N CYS A 20 -11.50 9.98 1.61
CA CYS A 20 -10.80 10.51 2.77
C CYS A 20 -10.12 9.33 3.49
N SER A 21 -8.82 9.15 3.31
CA SER A 21 -8.02 8.28 4.19
C SER A 21 -7.90 8.97 5.54
N HIS A 22 -8.85 8.68 6.43
CA HIS A 22 -8.68 8.91 7.86
C HIS A 22 -7.77 7.80 8.38
N HIS A 23 -6.58 8.14 8.88
CA HIS A 23 -5.81 7.21 9.72
C HIS A 23 -6.73 6.76 10.86
N GLN A 24 -6.99 5.46 10.95
CA GLN A 24 -7.95 4.90 11.90
C GLN A 24 -7.26 4.30 13.13
N GLY A 25 -5.98 3.95 13.01
CA GLY A 25 -5.19 3.39 14.11
C GLY A 25 -3.83 4.07 14.29
N LYS A 26 -3.24 3.84 15.47
CA LYS A 26 -1.83 4.15 15.72
C LYS A 26 -0.93 3.34 14.79
N PRO A 27 0.33 3.75 14.58
CA PRO A 27 1.29 2.95 13.84
C PRO A 27 1.45 1.55 14.47
N SER A 28 1.79 0.57 13.65
CA SER A 28 2.08 -0.79 14.07
C SER A 28 3.29 -0.84 15.03
N GLY A 29 3.52 -2.00 15.65
CA GLY A 29 4.69 -2.19 16.52
C GLY A 29 6.00 -1.85 15.81
N GLY A 30 6.15 -2.28 14.55
CA GLY A 30 7.32 -1.99 13.71
C GLY A 30 7.45 -0.51 13.36
N ALA A 31 6.35 0.18 13.10
CA ALA A 31 6.35 1.59 12.68
C ALA A 31 6.39 2.60 13.84
N SER A 32 6.00 2.22 15.05
CA SER A 32 5.69 3.12 16.18
C SER A 32 6.76 4.13 16.59
N ASN A 33 8.03 3.89 16.27
CA ASN A 33 9.14 4.81 16.58
C ASN A 33 9.89 5.27 15.32
N MET A 34 9.34 5.00 14.14
CA MET A 34 9.96 5.39 12.87
C MET A 34 9.52 6.82 12.50
N PRO A 35 10.46 7.68 12.07
CA PRO A 35 10.11 8.99 11.52
C PRO A 35 9.14 8.84 10.34
N GLY A 36 8.15 9.73 10.25
CA GLY A 36 7.16 9.73 9.18
C GLY A 36 6.06 8.68 9.29
N ALA A 37 6.02 7.84 10.33
CA ALA A 37 4.90 6.91 10.54
C ALA A 37 3.63 7.69 10.97
N GLU A 38 2.59 7.66 10.13
CA GLU A 38 1.36 8.45 10.30
C GLU A 38 0.20 7.66 10.94
N GLY A 39 0.29 6.34 10.93
CA GLY A 39 -0.72 5.45 11.52
C GLY A 39 -1.05 4.27 10.62
N THR A 40 -2.16 3.61 10.95
CA THR A 40 -2.72 2.52 10.16
C THR A 40 -4.10 2.89 9.64
N PHE A 41 -4.55 2.22 8.57
CA PHE A 41 -5.91 2.32 8.06
C PHE A 41 -6.44 0.95 7.65
N GLU A 42 -7.76 0.78 7.68
CA GLU A 42 -8.38 -0.45 7.18
C GLU A 42 -8.23 -0.55 5.67
N PHE A 43 -7.68 -1.68 5.21
CA PHE A 43 -7.53 -1.97 3.80
C PHE A 43 -8.26 -3.26 3.42
N LYS A 44 -9.08 -3.17 2.37
CA LYS A 44 -9.70 -4.32 1.71
C LYS A 44 -9.06 -4.50 0.34
N PRO A 45 -8.42 -5.65 0.07
CA PRO A 45 -7.87 -5.90 -1.25
C PRO A 45 -8.98 -6.03 -2.30
N SER A 46 -8.65 -5.90 -3.57
CA SER A 46 -9.65 -5.98 -4.65
C SER A 46 -10.31 -7.37 -4.76
N ASP A 47 -9.60 -8.40 -4.31
CA ASP A 47 -10.07 -9.78 -4.21
C ASP A 47 -10.55 -10.14 -2.80
N TRP A 48 -10.97 -9.12 -2.02
CA TRP A 48 -11.48 -9.26 -0.66
C TRP A 48 -12.54 -10.36 -0.53
N VAL A 49 -12.39 -11.18 0.50
CA VAL A 49 -13.34 -12.27 0.80
C VAL A 49 -14.02 -12.02 2.14
N GLU A 50 -15.33 -11.77 2.08
CA GLU A 50 -16.13 -11.49 3.26
C GLU A 50 -16.19 -12.69 4.22
N SER A 51 -16.07 -12.39 5.52
CA SER A 51 -16.13 -13.32 6.65
C SER A 51 -15.05 -14.40 6.69
N GLU A 52 -14.01 -14.30 5.87
CA GLU A 52 -12.91 -15.26 5.85
C GLU A 52 -11.73 -14.83 6.72
N THR A 53 -11.05 -15.81 7.32
CA THR A 53 -9.72 -15.58 7.91
C THR A 53 -8.68 -15.91 6.87
N THR A 54 -7.87 -14.91 6.52
CA THR A 54 -6.81 -15.06 5.51
C THR A 54 -5.45 -14.94 6.17
N TRP A 55 -4.44 -15.53 5.54
CA TRP A 55 -3.10 -15.61 6.11
C TRP A 55 -2.10 -14.96 5.18
N TRP A 56 -1.15 -14.26 5.74
CA TRP A 56 -0.23 -13.43 4.97
C TRP A 56 1.16 -13.41 5.58
N VAL A 57 2.14 -13.18 4.71
CA VAL A 57 3.54 -13.00 5.06
C VAL A 57 4.06 -11.78 4.34
N ASP A 58 4.79 -10.95 5.05
CA ASP A 58 5.40 -9.75 4.50
C ASP A 58 6.87 -9.99 4.09
N SER A 59 7.30 -9.37 2.98
CA SER A 59 8.58 -9.68 2.33
C SER A 59 9.78 -8.99 2.96
N ASP A 60 9.55 -7.88 3.62
CA ASP A 60 10.54 -6.93 4.10
C ASP A 60 10.23 -6.37 5.49
N GLY A 61 9.00 -6.59 6.00
CA GLY A 61 8.56 -6.00 7.25
C GLY A 61 8.32 -4.51 7.05
N VAL A 62 8.07 -3.80 8.14
CA VAL A 62 8.00 -2.33 8.11
C VAL A 62 9.39 -1.76 7.76
N ASN A 63 9.60 -1.43 6.50
CA ASN A 63 10.84 -0.91 5.94
C ASN A 63 10.58 0.03 4.74
N PRO A 64 10.21 1.29 5.00
CA PRO A 64 9.83 2.24 3.94
C PRO A 64 10.89 2.45 2.85
N GLY A 65 12.17 2.15 3.08
CA GLY A 65 13.23 2.30 2.07
C GLY A 65 13.33 1.16 1.06
N VAL A 66 12.62 0.06 1.29
CA VAL A 66 12.59 -1.14 0.46
C VAL A 66 11.18 -1.29 -0.08
N ALA A 67 11.05 -1.75 -1.33
CA ALA A 67 9.74 -2.00 -1.89
C ALA A 67 9.30 -3.41 -1.48
N GLY A 68 8.18 -3.48 -0.77
CA GLY A 68 7.67 -4.71 -0.19
C GLY A 68 6.64 -5.44 -1.02
N CYS A 69 6.25 -6.61 -0.54
CA CYS A 69 5.18 -7.41 -1.12
C CYS A 69 4.53 -8.24 -0.03
N HIS A 70 3.24 -8.01 0.17
CA HIS A 70 2.42 -8.75 1.10
C HIS A 70 1.87 -10.00 0.39
N ILE A 71 2.35 -11.18 0.79
CA ILE A 71 2.10 -12.44 0.09
C ILE A 71 1.02 -13.24 0.81
N GLY A 72 -0.05 -13.57 0.09
CA GLY A 72 -1.12 -14.41 0.61
C GLY A 72 -0.69 -15.87 0.71
N THR A 73 -1.01 -16.48 1.84
CA THR A 73 -0.66 -17.86 2.19
C THR A 73 -1.85 -18.59 2.80
N ASN A 74 -1.67 -19.87 3.11
CA ASN A 74 -2.52 -20.58 4.07
C ASN A 74 -1.94 -20.49 5.49
N GLU A 75 -2.62 -21.08 6.48
CA GLU A 75 -2.19 -21.12 7.89
C GLU A 75 -0.81 -21.77 8.13
N LYS A 76 -0.23 -22.42 7.12
CA LYS A 76 1.09 -23.08 7.18
C LYS A 76 2.16 -22.29 6.42
N GLY A 77 1.85 -21.09 5.95
CA GLY A 77 2.76 -20.23 5.19
C GLY A 77 2.99 -20.68 3.73
N VAL A 78 2.14 -21.56 3.19
CA VAL A 78 2.24 -21.94 1.77
C VAL A 78 1.54 -20.88 0.92
N PRO A 79 2.22 -20.26 -0.08
CA PRO A 79 1.60 -19.23 -0.93
C PRO A 79 0.36 -19.73 -1.65
N ASN A 80 -0.69 -18.91 -1.68
CA ASN A 80 -1.98 -19.23 -2.29
C ASN A 80 -2.23 -18.48 -3.62
N GLY A 81 -1.25 -17.69 -4.07
CA GLY A 81 -1.31 -16.93 -5.32
C GLY A 81 -1.77 -15.47 -5.16
N ARG A 82 -2.36 -15.10 -4.02
CA ARG A 82 -2.68 -13.71 -3.69
C ARG A 82 -1.41 -12.95 -3.32
N LYS A 83 -1.36 -11.68 -3.69
CA LYS A 83 -0.24 -10.78 -3.38
C LYS A 83 -0.66 -9.33 -3.54
N PHE A 84 -0.10 -8.45 -2.72
CA PHE A 84 -0.32 -7.02 -2.79
C PHE A 84 1.02 -6.30 -2.62
N GLY A 85 1.36 -5.45 -3.58
CA GLY A 85 2.53 -4.57 -3.44
C GLY A 85 2.15 -3.29 -2.71
N GLU A 86 3.13 -2.62 -2.17
CA GLU A 86 2.96 -1.32 -1.54
C GLU A 86 2.61 -0.26 -2.57
N ALA A 87 2.09 0.87 -2.10
CA ALA A 87 1.54 1.88 -3.01
C ALA A 87 1.84 3.30 -2.55
N CYS A 88 2.07 4.19 -3.51
CA CYS A 88 2.02 5.63 -3.26
C CYS A 88 0.57 6.11 -3.38
N LEU A 89 0.06 6.69 -2.30
CA LEU A 89 -1.23 7.37 -2.28
C LEU A 89 -1.15 8.68 -3.07
N ALA A 90 -2.31 9.21 -3.49
CA ALA A 90 -2.39 10.45 -4.25
C ALA A 90 -1.84 11.68 -3.48
N ASN A 91 -1.80 11.62 -2.15
CA ASN A 91 -1.21 12.64 -1.29
C ASN A 91 0.32 12.44 -1.07
N GLY A 92 0.94 11.47 -1.74
CA GLY A 92 2.37 11.20 -1.66
C GLY A 92 2.81 10.30 -0.49
N LEU A 93 1.88 9.83 0.35
CA LEU A 93 2.20 8.88 1.40
C LEU A 93 2.45 7.48 0.83
N LEU A 94 3.38 6.74 1.43
CA LEU A 94 3.57 5.32 1.19
C LEU A 94 2.58 4.52 2.03
N VAL A 95 1.95 3.50 1.44
CA VAL A 95 1.27 2.40 2.14
C VAL A 95 2.28 1.30 2.36
N GLU A 96 2.56 0.99 3.61
CA GLU A 96 3.62 0.08 4.06
C GLU A 96 3.02 -1.20 4.65
N SER A 97 3.51 -2.35 4.19
CA SER A 97 3.14 -3.65 4.73
C SER A 97 3.60 -3.80 6.19
N ASN A 98 2.92 -4.63 6.97
CA ASN A 98 3.31 -4.98 8.33
C ASN A 98 2.83 -6.41 8.64
N PRO A 99 3.22 -7.07 9.76
CA PRO A 99 3.93 -6.58 10.95
C PRO A 99 5.47 -6.66 10.86
N GLY A 100 6.01 -7.66 10.16
CA GLY A 100 7.42 -7.97 10.18
C GLY A 100 7.81 -8.97 9.09
N LYS A 101 9.07 -8.90 8.65
CA LYS A 101 9.60 -9.72 7.57
C LYS A 101 9.47 -11.21 7.87
N GLY A 102 8.78 -11.94 7.00
CA GLY A 102 8.62 -13.39 7.12
C GLY A 102 7.64 -13.83 8.22
N GLU A 103 6.95 -12.89 8.88
CA GLU A 103 6.01 -13.20 9.95
C GLU A 103 4.65 -13.61 9.38
N LEU A 104 4.29 -14.88 9.60
CA LEU A 104 2.97 -15.39 9.26
C LEU A 104 1.93 -14.83 10.23
N HIS A 105 0.96 -14.11 9.71
CA HIS A 105 -0.12 -13.52 10.50
C HIS A 105 -1.46 -13.67 9.78
N SER A 106 -2.56 -13.47 10.51
CA SER A 106 -3.92 -13.63 10.01
C SER A 106 -4.68 -12.31 9.96
N HIS A 107 -5.50 -12.12 8.94
CA HIS A 107 -6.51 -11.07 8.86
C HIS A 107 -7.91 -11.64 9.07
N GLY A 108 -8.65 -11.07 10.02
CA GLY A 108 -10.07 -11.38 10.19
C GLY A 108 -10.90 -10.62 9.15
N ASN A 109 -11.89 -11.30 8.55
CA ASN A 109 -12.71 -10.74 7.47
C ASN A 109 -11.87 -10.24 6.28
N ASP A 110 -10.67 -10.78 6.09
CA ASP A 110 -9.70 -10.36 5.07
C ASP A 110 -9.40 -8.84 5.04
N ILE A 111 -9.49 -8.18 6.20
CA ILE A 111 -9.18 -6.75 6.37
C ILE A 111 -7.76 -6.60 6.93
N GLY A 112 -6.90 -5.94 6.17
CA GLY A 112 -5.54 -5.57 6.58
C GLY A 112 -5.48 -4.21 7.25
N HIS A 113 -4.38 -3.95 7.96
CA HIS A 113 -4.12 -2.66 8.61
C HIS A 113 -2.69 -2.18 8.32
N PRO A 114 -2.33 -1.94 7.04
CA PRO A 114 -1.02 -1.44 6.68
C PRO A 114 -0.74 -0.08 7.33
N ASP A 115 0.54 0.22 7.52
CA ASP A 115 1.00 1.53 7.97
C ASP A 115 0.99 2.54 6.82
N THR A 116 0.95 3.82 7.15
CA THR A 116 1.20 4.92 6.22
C THR A 116 2.44 5.69 6.63
N PHE A 117 3.25 6.08 5.64
CA PHE A 117 4.48 6.83 5.85
C PHE A 117 4.53 8.11 5.02
N ASP A 118 4.88 9.22 5.66
CA ASP A 118 5.41 10.41 4.98
C ASP A 118 6.89 10.14 4.63
N CYS A 119 7.16 9.87 3.36
CA CYS A 119 8.50 9.56 2.88
C CYS A 119 9.50 10.71 3.06
N ASN A 120 9.05 11.96 3.02
CA ASN A 120 9.94 13.09 3.27
C ASN A 120 10.34 13.12 4.74
N ALA A 121 9.38 12.98 5.65
CA ALA A 121 9.66 12.90 7.09
C ALA A 121 10.52 11.69 7.45
N TRP A 122 10.27 10.53 6.82
CA TRP A 122 11.08 9.32 7.00
C TRP A 122 12.52 9.53 6.55
N CYS A 123 12.74 10.04 5.34
CA CYS A 123 14.09 10.30 4.81
C CYS A 123 14.85 11.35 5.63
N VAL A 124 14.21 12.46 5.99
CA VAL A 124 14.83 13.50 6.84
C VAL A 124 15.19 12.92 8.21
N GLY A 125 14.33 12.08 8.80
CA GLY A 125 14.62 11.38 10.04
C GLY A 125 15.80 10.40 9.96
N ASN A 126 16.14 9.93 8.76
CA ASN A 126 17.30 9.08 8.46
C ASN A 126 18.54 9.88 7.98
N GLY A 127 18.52 11.21 8.08
CA GLY A 127 19.66 12.07 7.76
C GLY A 127 19.78 12.49 6.30
N HIS A 128 18.74 12.26 5.50
CA HIS A 128 18.65 12.75 4.12
C HIS A 128 18.04 14.16 4.04
N THR A 129 18.11 14.78 2.86
CA THR A 129 17.56 16.14 2.66
C THR A 129 16.07 16.13 2.41
N SER A 130 15.61 15.14 1.66
CA SER A 130 14.22 14.97 1.23
C SER A 130 13.93 13.51 0.92
N GLY A 131 12.65 13.20 0.75
CA GLY A 131 12.20 11.90 0.30
C GLY A 131 10.89 11.98 -0.45
N VAL A 132 10.68 11.04 -1.37
CA VAL A 132 9.43 10.91 -2.12
C VAL A 132 8.99 9.45 -2.13
N CYS A 133 7.69 9.20 -2.17
CA CYS A 133 7.20 7.88 -2.51
C CYS A 133 7.36 7.65 -4.02
N GLU A 134 8.00 6.55 -4.42
CA GLU A 134 8.14 6.14 -5.81
C GLU A 134 7.66 4.70 -6.02
N VAL A 135 7.20 4.41 -7.24
CA VAL A 135 6.87 3.04 -7.65
C VAL A 135 8.17 2.27 -7.89
N ALA A 136 8.24 1.05 -7.36
CA ALA A 136 9.40 0.17 -7.47
C ALA A 136 8.97 -1.29 -7.65
N ALA A 137 9.89 -2.12 -8.15
CA ALA A 137 9.63 -3.56 -8.33
C ALA A 137 9.93 -4.33 -7.02
N ALA A 138 9.08 -5.29 -6.68
CA ALA A 138 9.21 -6.10 -5.46
C ALA A 138 8.73 -7.54 -5.69
N PRO A 139 9.54 -8.45 -6.27
CA PRO A 139 9.11 -9.82 -6.49
C PRO A 139 8.62 -10.50 -5.19
N PRO A 140 7.48 -11.21 -5.19
CA PRO A 140 6.69 -11.66 -6.35
C PRO A 140 5.62 -10.67 -6.85
N CYS A 141 5.51 -9.48 -6.25
CA CYS A 141 4.68 -8.40 -6.75
C CYS A 141 5.33 -7.75 -7.98
N GLU A 142 4.53 -7.52 -9.02
CA GLU A 142 5.04 -6.89 -10.25
C GLU A 142 5.28 -5.39 -10.07
N GLN A 143 4.49 -4.77 -9.21
CA GLN A 143 4.59 -3.36 -8.82
C GLN A 143 4.39 -3.24 -7.31
N SER A 144 5.14 -2.33 -6.72
CA SER A 144 5.11 -1.95 -5.31
C SER A 144 5.56 -0.48 -5.21
N ALA A 145 5.85 0.02 -4.02
CA ALA A 145 6.33 1.36 -3.79
C ALA A 145 7.35 1.39 -2.65
N ARG A 146 8.11 2.48 -2.55
CA ARG A 146 9.02 2.75 -1.45
C ARG A 146 9.25 4.25 -1.29
N CYS A 147 9.79 4.65 -0.16
CA CYS A 147 10.43 5.92 0.03
C CYS A 147 11.84 5.93 -0.59
N ALA A 148 12.04 6.79 -1.59
CA ALA A 148 13.34 7.11 -2.13
C ALA A 148 13.86 8.40 -1.50
N CYS A 149 15.06 8.37 -0.93
CA CYS A 149 15.71 9.52 -0.32
C CYS A 149 16.78 10.12 -1.24
N ASP A 150 16.94 11.45 -1.13
CA ASP A 150 17.98 12.22 -1.81
C ASP A 150 19.27 12.38 -0.98
#